data_AF-G9MGK6-F1
#
_entry.id   AF-G9MGK6-F1
#
_cell.length_a   1.000
_cell.length_b   1.000
_cell.length_c   1.000
_cell.angle_alpha   90.00
_cell.angle_beta   90.00
_cell.angle_gamma   90.00
#
_symmetry.space_group_name_H-M   'P 1'
#
loop_
_entity.id
_entity.type
_entity.pdbx_description
1 polymer ?
#
loop_
_entity_poly.entity_id
_entity_poly.type
_entity_poly.pdbx_seq_one_letter_code
_entity_poly.pdbx_strand_id
1 'polypeptide(L)'
;MLSYGFAFVSDLERLGEVIKRVNRTSRDRDMITKELGFDCLIWNSMASVSDRDFVSETLQWAIARQEWPCFWSHGWLDTQKALPSTYKKDLQEVSDSIHIANGVLATLKVDGAMMKAALDPFMLATGAADYLVRKGVPFRETHHISGQCVAKSEETGIPMNELSFEQLKAIDSRFEEGITETFVYETSVERRSAKGDTSKSLVLEQI
;
A
#
# COMPACT_ATOMS: atom_id res chain seq x y z
N MET A 1 -5.02 4.42 -5.59
CA MET A 1 -5.66 5.18 -4.50
C MET A 1 -6.14 4.27 -3.37
N LEU A 2 -6.95 3.23 -3.64
CA LEU A 2 -7.45 2.30 -2.60
C LEU A 2 -6.37 1.64 -1.74
N SER A 3 -5.20 1.32 -2.30
CA SER A 3 -4.05 0.81 -1.52
C SER A 3 -3.66 1.72 -0.34
N TYR A 4 -3.62 3.04 -0.54
CA TYR A 4 -3.39 3.99 0.55
C TYR A 4 -4.60 4.07 1.50
N GLY A 5 -5.82 3.91 0.99
CA GLY A 5 -7.03 3.82 1.82
C GLY A 5 -6.97 2.65 2.82
N PHE A 6 -6.57 1.45 2.37
CA PHE A 6 -6.38 0.30 3.25
C PHE A 6 -5.26 0.52 4.27
N ALA A 7 -4.19 1.21 3.90
CA ALA A 7 -3.15 1.61 4.86
C ALA A 7 -3.73 2.52 5.95
N PHE A 8 -4.54 3.51 5.59
CA PHE A 8 -5.23 4.38 6.56
C PHE A 8 -6.23 3.64 7.46
N VAL A 9 -6.93 2.63 6.93
CA VAL A 9 -7.83 1.78 7.73
C VAL A 9 -7.02 0.98 8.75
N SER A 10 -5.92 0.35 8.34
CA SER A 10 -5.01 -0.37 9.24
C SER A 10 -4.45 0.57 10.33
N ASP A 11 -4.10 1.79 9.95
CA ASP A 11 -3.64 2.81 10.91
C ASP A 11 -4.77 3.26 11.85
N LEU A 12 -6.01 3.36 11.39
CA LEU A 12 -7.16 3.68 12.24
C LEU A 12 -7.43 2.58 13.25
N GLU A 13 -7.34 1.31 12.84
CA GLU A 13 -7.46 0.15 13.73
C GLU A 13 -6.39 0.20 14.82
N ARG A 14 -5.12 0.42 14.44
CA ARG A 14 -4.01 0.61 15.38
C ARG A 14 -4.25 1.78 16.33
N LEU A 15 -4.76 2.91 15.83
CA LEU A 15 -5.11 4.05 16.68
C LEU A 15 -6.20 3.67 17.69
N GLY A 16 -7.21 2.91 17.27
CA GLY A 16 -8.25 2.41 18.15
C GLY A 16 -7.70 1.51 19.27
N GLU A 17 -6.70 0.68 18.98
CA GLU A 17 -6.00 -0.12 19.99
C GLU A 17 -5.17 0.74 20.95
N VAL A 18 -4.46 1.73 20.44
CA VAL A 18 -3.67 2.68 21.25
C VAL A 18 -4.58 3.49 22.16
N ILE A 19 -5.69 4.04 21.65
CA ILE A 19 -6.68 4.79 22.45
C ILE A 19 -7.20 3.94 23.62
N LYS A 20 -7.53 2.66 23.40
CA LYS A 20 -7.97 1.76 24.48
C LYS A 20 -6.90 1.54 25.56
N ARG A 21 -5.62 1.60 25.21
CA ARG A 21 -4.50 1.45 26.15
C ARG A 21 -4.18 2.76 26.87
N VAL A 22 -4.38 3.89 26.20
CA VAL A 22 -4.16 5.25 26.73
C VAL A 22 -5.31 5.71 27.63
N ASN A 23 -6.55 5.28 27.37
CA ASN A 23 -7.76 5.74 28.07
C ASN A 23 -7.91 5.12 29.48
N ARG A 24 -6.89 5.31 30.33
CA ARG A 24 -6.81 4.77 31.69
C ARG A 24 -6.43 5.86 32.68
N THR A 25 -6.98 5.80 33.89
CA THR A 25 -6.75 6.83 34.93
C THR A 25 -6.23 6.25 36.24
N SER A 26 -5.43 7.03 36.97
CA SER A 26 -4.88 6.67 38.27
C SER A 26 -5.87 6.88 39.42
N ARG A 27 -5.82 5.97 40.39
CA ARG A 27 -6.71 5.73 41.54
C ARG A 27 -7.60 6.86 42.11
N ASP A 28 -8.82 6.40 42.44
CA ASP A 28 -9.66 6.73 43.61
C ASP A 28 -10.91 7.60 43.44
N ARG A 29 -11.48 7.69 42.23
CA ARG A 29 -12.87 8.15 42.04
C ARG A 29 -13.50 7.48 40.82
N ASP A 30 -14.19 6.34 41.01
CA ASP A 30 -15.04 5.71 39.97
C ASP A 30 -16.01 6.72 39.33
N MET A 31 -16.42 7.72 40.12
CA MET A 31 -17.23 8.85 39.68
C MET A 31 -16.49 9.77 38.71
N ILE A 32 -15.22 10.10 38.95
CA ILE A 32 -14.39 10.94 38.05
C ILE A 32 -14.01 10.16 36.80
N THR A 33 -13.72 8.87 36.90
CA THR A 33 -13.45 7.99 35.74
C THR A 33 -14.65 8.00 34.78
N LYS A 34 -15.88 7.90 35.32
CA LYS A 34 -17.12 8.00 34.52
C LYS A 34 -17.42 9.42 34.03
N GLU A 35 -17.20 10.45 34.84
CA GLU A 35 -17.42 11.85 34.43
C GLU A 35 -16.45 12.32 33.34
N LEU A 36 -15.21 11.84 33.36
CA LEU A 36 -14.17 12.19 32.39
C LEU A 36 -14.10 11.25 31.18
N GLY A 37 -14.86 10.14 31.17
CA GLY A 37 -14.95 9.22 30.03
C GLY A 37 -13.80 8.21 29.89
N PHE A 38 -13.12 7.86 30.98
CA PHE A 38 -12.05 6.85 30.98
C PHE A 38 -12.62 5.42 31.08
N ASP A 39 -12.01 4.47 30.37
CA ASP A 39 -12.51 3.09 30.27
C ASP A 39 -12.07 2.19 31.44
N CYS A 40 -10.90 2.42 32.04
CA CYS A 40 -10.42 1.62 33.17
C CYS A 40 -9.47 2.33 34.12
N LEU A 41 -9.29 1.74 35.31
CA LEU A 41 -8.39 2.22 36.38
C LEU A 41 -7.02 1.55 36.31
N ILE A 42 -5.96 2.33 36.49
CA ILE A 42 -4.61 1.83 36.75
C ILE A 42 -4.50 1.55 38.25
N TRP A 43 -4.42 0.26 38.61
CA TRP A 43 -4.47 -0.22 39.99
C TRP A 43 -3.24 0.16 40.84
N ASN A 44 -2.11 0.43 40.19
CA ASN A 44 -0.86 0.76 40.86
C ASN A 44 -0.54 2.26 40.68
N SER A 45 -0.47 2.98 41.79
CA SER A 45 -0.23 4.43 41.81
C SER A 45 1.18 4.82 41.38
N MET A 46 2.18 3.96 41.60
CA MET A 46 3.54 4.19 41.08
C MET A 46 3.58 3.97 39.57
N ALA A 47 2.93 2.92 39.08
CA ALA A 47 2.83 2.64 37.66
C ALA A 47 2.12 3.79 36.94
N SER A 48 1.04 4.34 37.48
CA SER A 48 0.30 5.42 36.81
C SER A 48 1.05 6.75 36.69
N VAL A 49 2.02 7.04 37.57
CA VAL A 49 2.85 8.25 37.47
C VAL A 49 4.13 8.04 36.66
N SER A 50 4.56 6.78 36.50
CA SER A 50 5.74 6.43 35.69
C SER A 50 5.40 5.97 34.27
N ASP A 51 4.15 5.56 34.02
CA ASP A 51 3.70 5.04 32.74
C ASP A 51 3.81 6.11 31.65
N ARG A 52 4.64 5.84 30.65
CA ARG A 52 4.76 6.60 29.42
C ARG A 52 4.64 5.72 28.19
N ASP A 53 4.20 4.48 28.38
CA ASP A 53 4.05 3.53 27.27
C ASP A 53 3.00 4.05 26.30
N PHE A 54 1.97 4.74 26.80
CA PHE A 54 0.98 5.43 25.97
C PHE A 54 1.60 6.51 25.06
N VAL A 55 2.64 7.23 25.51
CA VAL A 55 3.36 8.23 24.70
C VAL A 55 4.19 7.53 23.63
N SER A 56 4.90 6.47 24.01
CA SER A 56 5.73 5.69 23.09
C SER A 56 4.90 4.98 22.02
N GLU A 57 3.76 4.37 22.39
CA GLU A 57 2.83 3.73 21.46
C GLU A 57 2.18 4.75 20.52
N THR A 58 1.76 5.93 21.03
CA THR A 58 1.21 7.01 20.20
C THR A 58 2.25 7.55 19.21
N LEU A 59 3.51 7.69 19.65
CA LEU A 59 4.60 8.17 18.81
C LEU A 59 5.02 7.12 17.77
N GLN A 60 5.06 5.84 18.13
CA GLN A 60 5.30 4.74 17.20
C GLN A 60 4.20 4.65 16.14
N TRP A 61 2.95 4.84 16.52
CA TRP A 61 1.83 4.94 15.59
C TRP A 61 1.99 6.13 14.63
N ALA A 62 2.36 7.32 15.13
CA ALA A 62 2.61 8.49 14.29
C ALA A 62 3.80 8.29 13.33
N ILE A 63 4.84 7.57 13.76
CA ILE A 63 6.01 7.23 12.92
C ILE A 63 5.68 6.19 11.86
N ALA A 64 4.83 5.21 12.17
CA ALA A 64 4.40 4.18 11.22
C ALA A 64 3.70 4.78 9.98
N ARG A 65 3.15 5.99 10.10
CA ARG A 65 2.56 6.78 8.99
C ARG A 65 3.56 7.41 8.01
N GLN A 66 4.87 7.21 8.17
CA GLN A 66 5.92 7.80 7.32
C GLN A 66 5.90 9.35 7.24
N GLU A 67 5.18 10.04 8.13
CA GLU A 67 5.19 11.51 8.19
C GLU A 67 6.48 12.06 8.83
N TRP A 68 7.29 11.21 9.46
CA TRP A 68 8.52 11.60 10.16
C TRP A 68 9.77 11.05 9.45
N PRO A 69 10.83 11.85 9.27
CA PRO A 69 12.11 11.31 8.82
C PRO A 69 12.59 10.27 9.85
N CYS A 70 12.87 9.06 9.37
CA CYS A 70 13.32 7.88 10.15
C CYS A 70 14.54 8.16 11.07
N PHE A 71 15.22 9.29 10.87
CA PHE A 71 16.30 9.81 11.71
C PHE A 71 15.87 10.21 13.13
N TRP A 72 14.63 10.67 13.32
CA TRP A 72 14.14 11.17 14.62
C TRP A 72 13.64 10.05 15.56
N SER A 73 13.28 8.88 15.04
CA SER A 73 12.76 7.75 15.82
C SER A 73 13.82 7.07 16.69
N HIS A 74 15.02 6.87 16.14
CA HIS A 74 16.17 6.35 16.90
C HIS A 74 16.61 7.34 17.97
N GLY A 75 16.62 8.64 17.64
CA GLY A 75 16.89 9.71 18.59
C GLY A 75 15.92 9.71 19.78
N TRP A 76 14.62 9.55 19.57
CA TRP A 76 13.63 9.54 20.66
C TRP A 76 13.70 8.30 21.56
N LEU A 77 13.90 7.10 20.99
CA LEU A 77 14.10 5.87 21.77
C LEU A 77 15.35 5.95 22.66
N ASP A 78 16.42 6.58 22.17
CA ASP A 78 17.62 6.86 22.97
C ASP A 78 17.40 8.01 23.98
N THR A 79 16.52 8.96 23.68
CA THR A 79 16.15 10.07 24.58
C THR A 79 15.24 9.62 25.73
N GLN A 80 14.41 8.59 25.52
CA GLN A 80 13.62 7.93 26.58
C GLN A 80 14.51 7.32 27.68
N LYS A 81 15.75 6.94 27.36
CA LYS A 81 16.73 6.50 28.36
C LYS A 81 17.29 7.65 29.21
N ALA A 82 17.03 8.92 28.89
CA ALA A 82 17.82 10.02 29.45
C ALA A 82 17.11 11.34 29.85
N LEU A 83 15.80 11.59 29.62
CA LEU A 83 15.23 12.93 29.91
C LEU A 83 13.84 13.02 30.60
N PRO A 84 13.59 14.11 31.38
CA PRO A 84 12.44 14.28 32.29
C PRO A 84 11.15 14.75 31.60
N SER A 85 10.03 14.74 32.34
CA SER A 85 8.64 14.97 31.86
C SER A 85 8.35 16.36 31.33
N THR A 86 7.75 16.50 30.13
CA THR A 86 6.51 17.28 29.82
C THR A 86 6.19 17.41 28.30
N TYR A 87 4.95 17.83 28.02
CA TYR A 87 4.21 17.98 26.74
C TYR A 87 4.83 18.96 25.73
N LYS A 88 4.70 18.69 24.41
CA LYS A 88 5.18 19.56 23.32
C LYS A 88 4.15 19.78 22.21
N LYS A 89 4.37 20.88 21.47
CA LYS A 89 3.61 21.48 20.35
C LYS A 89 3.49 20.58 19.10
N ASP A 90 4.09 19.40 19.15
CA ASP A 90 4.34 18.53 18.00
C ASP A 90 3.08 17.74 17.55
N LEU A 91 2.05 17.62 18.41
CA LEU A 91 0.78 16.98 18.05
C LEU A 91 -0.07 17.81 17.07
N GLN A 92 0.14 19.13 17.00
CA GLN A 92 -0.64 19.99 16.11
C GLN A 92 -0.20 19.86 14.64
N GLU A 93 1.08 19.56 14.39
CA GLU A 93 1.62 19.38 13.04
C GLU A 93 1.05 18.14 12.32
N VAL A 94 0.66 17.09 13.08
CA VAL A 94 0.03 15.87 12.55
C VAL A 94 -1.43 16.11 12.13
N SER A 95 -2.14 17.01 12.81
CA SER A 95 -3.51 17.37 12.40
C SER A 95 -3.49 18.15 11.09
N ASP A 96 -2.54 19.07 10.94
CA ASP A 96 -2.42 19.93 9.78
C ASP A 96 -1.99 19.14 8.53
N SER A 97 -1.09 18.14 8.67
CA SER A 97 -0.67 17.27 7.55
C SER A 97 -1.84 16.49 6.94
N ILE A 98 -2.72 15.92 7.77
CA ILE A 98 -3.92 15.19 7.34
C ILE A 98 -4.89 16.11 6.60
N HIS A 99 -5.11 17.34 7.10
CA HIS A 99 -5.97 18.32 6.44
C HIS A 99 -5.44 18.74 5.07
N ILE A 100 -4.13 18.95 4.95
CA ILE A 100 -3.47 19.28 3.68
C ILE A 100 -3.59 18.10 2.71
N ALA A 101 -3.31 16.87 3.14
CA ALA A 101 -3.43 15.67 2.31
C ALA A 101 -4.86 15.49 1.79
N ASN A 102 -5.88 15.71 2.63
CA ASN A 102 -7.27 15.68 2.21
C ASN A 102 -7.58 16.77 1.15
N GLY A 103 -7.08 17.98 1.33
CA GLY A 103 -7.22 19.07 0.35
C GLY A 103 -6.58 18.75 -1.01
N VAL A 104 -5.38 18.14 -0.99
CA VAL A 104 -4.69 17.68 -2.20
C VAL A 104 -5.50 16.59 -2.90
N LEU A 105 -5.95 15.57 -2.16
CA LEU A 105 -6.75 14.48 -2.74
C LEU A 105 -8.09 14.97 -3.31
N ALA A 106 -8.75 15.92 -2.64
CA ALA A 106 -10.02 16.48 -3.08
C ALA A 106 -9.90 17.34 -4.35
N THR A 107 -8.73 17.95 -4.59
CA THR A 107 -8.49 18.85 -5.74
C THR A 107 -7.67 18.20 -6.86
N LEU A 108 -7.14 16.99 -6.63
CA LEU A 108 -6.37 16.23 -7.60
C LEU A 108 -7.20 15.96 -8.87
N LYS A 109 -6.65 16.36 -10.02
CA LYS A 109 -7.18 16.00 -11.33
C LYS A 109 -6.26 14.99 -11.99
N VAL A 110 -6.85 13.86 -12.37
CA VAL A 110 -6.13 12.77 -13.03
C VAL A 110 -6.29 12.91 -14.54
N ASP A 111 -5.17 12.97 -15.26
CA ASP A 111 -5.15 12.96 -16.73
C ASP A 111 -5.01 11.52 -17.24
N GLY A 112 -6.15 10.92 -17.62
CA GLY A 112 -6.18 9.56 -18.14
C GLY A 112 -5.46 9.39 -19.47
N ALA A 113 -5.36 10.43 -20.31
CA ALA A 113 -4.68 10.35 -21.59
C ALA A 113 -3.17 10.26 -21.39
N MET A 114 -2.62 11.13 -20.52
CA MET A 114 -1.21 11.09 -20.15
C MET A 114 -0.83 9.80 -19.45
N MET A 115 -1.69 9.28 -18.56
CA MET A 115 -1.45 7.99 -17.91
C MET A 115 -1.40 6.83 -18.91
N LYS A 116 -2.30 6.80 -19.90
CA LYS A 116 -2.27 5.79 -20.96
C LYS A 116 -1.05 5.94 -21.87
N ALA A 117 -0.63 7.16 -22.19
CA ALA A 117 0.54 7.43 -23.00
C ALA A 117 1.86 7.04 -22.32
N ALA A 118 1.89 7.00 -20.98
CA ALA A 118 3.04 6.55 -20.20
C ALA A 118 3.16 5.01 -20.11
N LEU A 119 2.20 4.25 -20.66
CA LEU A 119 2.27 2.80 -20.66
C LEU A 119 3.29 2.31 -21.68
N ASP A 120 4.17 1.42 -21.23
CA ASP A 120 5.21 0.85 -22.07
C ASP A 120 4.81 -0.56 -22.56
N PRO A 121 4.97 -0.87 -23.87
CA PRO A 121 4.60 -2.17 -24.42
C PRO A 121 5.31 -3.37 -23.77
N PHE A 122 6.52 -3.20 -23.23
CA PHE A 122 7.24 -4.28 -22.54
C PHE A 122 6.60 -4.65 -21.20
N MET A 123 5.74 -3.81 -20.63
CA MET A 123 4.93 -4.17 -19.46
C MET A 123 3.99 -5.35 -19.74
N LEU A 124 3.63 -5.57 -21.01
CA LEU A 124 2.75 -6.66 -21.44
C LEU A 124 3.50 -7.99 -21.64
N ALA A 125 4.83 -8.00 -21.58
CA ALA A 125 5.64 -9.22 -21.79
C ALA A 125 5.26 -10.34 -20.82
N THR A 126 5.03 -9.98 -19.54
CA THR A 126 4.56 -10.93 -18.52
C THR A 126 3.26 -11.63 -18.92
N GLY A 127 2.38 -10.95 -19.67
CA GLY A 127 1.15 -11.54 -20.17
C GLY A 127 1.39 -12.73 -21.10
N ALA A 128 2.40 -12.67 -21.98
CA ALA A 128 2.76 -13.78 -22.86
C ALA A 128 3.26 -14.99 -22.06
N ALA A 129 4.04 -14.75 -21.00
CA ALA A 129 4.46 -15.81 -20.08
C ALA A 129 3.26 -16.43 -19.36
N ASP A 130 2.35 -15.62 -18.82
CA ASP A 130 1.15 -16.08 -18.12
C ASP A 130 0.22 -16.90 -19.03
N TYR A 131 0.09 -16.50 -20.30
CA TYR A 131 -0.68 -17.24 -21.30
C TYR A 131 -0.16 -18.67 -21.47
N LEU A 132 1.17 -18.84 -21.58
CA LEU A 132 1.80 -20.15 -21.72
C LEU A 132 1.73 -20.97 -20.41
N VAL A 133 1.82 -20.32 -19.25
CA VAL A 133 1.66 -20.99 -17.94
C VAL A 133 0.26 -21.60 -17.83
N ARG A 134 -0.77 -20.88 -18.27
CA ARG A 134 -2.15 -21.40 -18.30
C ARG A 134 -2.34 -22.59 -19.23
N LYS A 135 -1.49 -22.73 -20.25
CA LYS A 135 -1.43 -23.93 -21.12
C LYS A 135 -0.63 -25.09 -20.53
N GLY A 136 -0.08 -24.93 -19.33
CA GLY A 136 0.68 -25.97 -18.63
C GLY A 136 2.19 -25.95 -18.90
N VAL A 137 2.71 -24.91 -19.56
CA VAL A 137 4.16 -24.77 -19.77
C VAL A 137 4.83 -24.31 -18.47
N PRO A 138 5.95 -24.92 -18.04
CA PRO A 138 6.66 -24.51 -16.83
C PRO A 138 7.13 -23.05 -16.91
N PHE A 139 7.01 -22.30 -15.82
CA PHE A 139 7.32 -20.86 -15.78
C PHE A 139 8.73 -20.50 -16.28
N ARG A 140 9.72 -21.36 -16.04
CA ARG A 140 11.10 -21.15 -16.52
C ARG A 140 11.18 -21.10 -18.04
N GLU A 141 10.39 -21.94 -18.72
CA GLU A 141 10.32 -22.01 -20.18
C GLU A 141 9.51 -20.85 -20.73
N THR A 142 8.38 -20.50 -20.10
CA THR A 142 7.54 -19.38 -20.53
C THR A 142 8.25 -18.04 -20.42
N HIS A 143 9.06 -17.82 -19.38
CA HIS A 143 9.89 -16.63 -19.25
C HIS A 143 10.95 -16.55 -20.36
N HIS A 144 11.54 -17.67 -20.76
CA HIS A 144 12.48 -17.70 -21.88
C HIS A 144 11.81 -17.35 -23.20
N ILE A 145 10.65 -17.94 -23.49
CA ILE A 145 9.86 -17.66 -24.69
C ILE A 145 9.41 -16.20 -24.72
N SER A 146 8.93 -15.65 -23.59
CA SER A 146 8.59 -14.24 -23.49
C SER A 146 9.79 -13.33 -23.75
N GLY A 147 10.98 -13.71 -23.27
CA GLY A 147 12.23 -12.98 -23.56
C GLY A 147 12.60 -13.00 -25.05
N GLN A 148 12.35 -14.11 -25.75
CA GLN A 148 12.53 -14.19 -27.21
C GLN A 148 11.56 -13.28 -27.96
N CYS A 149 10.32 -13.13 -27.49
CA CYS A 149 9.37 -12.17 -28.05
C CYS A 149 9.84 -10.72 -27.87
N VAL A 150 10.41 -10.38 -26.71
CA VAL A 150 11.01 -9.06 -26.46
C VAL A 150 12.20 -8.82 -27.39
N ALA A 151 13.13 -9.79 -27.48
CA ALA A 151 14.27 -9.69 -28.40
C ALA A 151 13.81 -9.52 -29.85
N LYS A 152 12.72 -10.20 -30.27
CA LYS A 152 12.17 -10.06 -31.61
C LYS A 152 11.58 -8.67 -31.89
N SER A 153 10.94 -8.10 -30.87
CA SER A 153 10.44 -6.72 -30.92
C SER A 153 11.58 -5.73 -31.11
N GLU A 154 12.70 -5.91 -30.37
CA GLU A 154 13.90 -5.08 -30.51
C GLU A 154 14.56 -5.23 -31.89
N GLU A 155 14.71 -6.47 -32.40
CA GLU A 155 15.30 -6.73 -33.72
C GLU A 155 14.52 -6.09 -34.87
N THR A 156 13.19 -6.11 -34.79
CA THR A 156 12.32 -5.63 -35.86
C THR A 156 11.97 -4.15 -35.73
N GLY A 157 12.23 -3.54 -34.56
CA GLY A 157 11.81 -2.17 -34.25
C GLY A 157 10.29 -2.00 -34.15
N ILE A 158 9.54 -3.11 -34.07
CA ILE A 158 8.08 -3.13 -33.93
C ILE A 158 7.76 -3.41 -32.47
N PRO A 159 6.91 -2.62 -31.81
CA PRO A 159 6.59 -2.84 -30.41
C PRO A 159 5.86 -4.18 -30.21
N MET A 160 6.05 -4.78 -29.04
CA MET A 160 5.62 -6.17 -28.76
C MET A 160 4.11 -6.41 -28.98
N ASN A 161 3.29 -5.38 -28.78
CA ASN A 161 1.84 -5.41 -29.00
C ASN A 161 1.41 -5.37 -30.47
N GLU A 162 2.32 -5.03 -31.38
CA GLU A 162 2.08 -4.96 -32.83
C GLU A 162 2.70 -6.14 -33.60
N LEU A 163 3.36 -7.07 -32.90
CA LEU A 163 3.89 -8.29 -33.51
C LEU A 163 2.75 -9.13 -34.09
N SER A 164 2.90 -9.55 -35.35
CA SER A 164 1.91 -10.40 -36.02
C SER A 164 1.88 -11.80 -35.40
N PHE A 165 0.73 -12.46 -35.51
CA PHE A 165 0.56 -13.85 -35.05
C PHE A 165 1.59 -14.80 -35.67
N GLU A 166 1.90 -14.64 -36.96
CA GLU A 166 2.91 -15.43 -37.67
C GLU A 166 4.31 -15.27 -37.04
N GLN A 167 4.68 -14.05 -36.65
CA GLN A 167 5.96 -13.79 -35.98
C GLN A 167 6.02 -14.41 -34.58
N LEU A 168 4.92 -14.36 -33.82
CA LEU A 168 4.84 -14.99 -32.50
C LEU A 168 4.86 -16.52 -32.61
N LYS A 169 4.13 -17.09 -33.57
CA LYS A 169 4.09 -18.52 -33.84
C LYS A 169 5.43 -19.07 -34.33
N ALA A 170 6.23 -18.24 -35.02
CA ALA A 170 7.59 -18.59 -35.40
C ALA A 170 8.54 -18.73 -34.20
N ILE A 171 8.23 -18.09 -33.06
CA ILE A 171 9.00 -18.25 -31.81
C ILE A 171 8.59 -19.55 -31.12
N ASP A 172 7.30 -19.77 -30.91
CA ASP A 172 6.79 -20.99 -30.31
C ASP A 172 5.46 -21.45 -30.93
N SER A 173 5.40 -22.74 -31.28
CA SER A 173 4.23 -23.38 -31.90
C SER A 173 2.96 -23.41 -31.04
N ARG A 174 3.08 -23.19 -29.72
CA ARG A 174 1.96 -23.21 -28.77
C ARG A 174 1.20 -21.88 -28.72
N PHE A 175 1.68 -20.83 -29.39
CA PHE A 175 0.91 -19.61 -29.57
C PHE A 175 -0.26 -19.85 -30.54
N GLU A 176 -1.46 -19.46 -30.13
CA GLU A 176 -2.68 -19.48 -30.95
C GLU A 176 -3.13 -18.03 -31.22
N GLU A 177 -4.08 -17.84 -32.15
CA GLU A 177 -4.51 -16.50 -32.61
C GLU A 177 -4.96 -15.58 -31.46
N GLY A 178 -5.51 -16.15 -30.38
CA GLY A 178 -5.93 -15.44 -29.16
C GLY A 178 -4.79 -14.84 -28.32
N ILE A 179 -3.51 -15.07 -28.67
CA ILE A 179 -2.38 -14.43 -27.97
C ILE A 179 -2.41 -12.91 -28.10
N THR A 180 -2.88 -12.40 -29.24
CA THR A 180 -2.92 -10.95 -29.55
C THR A 180 -3.75 -10.16 -28.54
N GLU A 181 -4.82 -10.75 -28.00
CA GLU A 181 -5.65 -10.16 -26.95
C GLU A 181 -4.87 -9.92 -25.64
N THR A 182 -3.78 -10.65 -25.43
CA THR A 182 -2.91 -10.53 -24.24
C THR A 182 -2.11 -9.24 -24.24
N PHE A 183 -1.87 -8.66 -25.40
CA PHE A 183 -1.12 -7.42 -25.57
C PHE A 183 -2.02 -6.18 -25.54
N VAL A 184 -3.27 -6.32 -25.10
CA VAL A 184 -4.18 -5.20 -24.84
C VAL A 184 -4.12 -4.90 -23.34
N TYR A 185 -3.86 -3.63 -23.00
CA TYR A 185 -3.72 -3.19 -21.60
C TYR A 185 -4.98 -3.47 -20.78
N GLU A 186 -6.16 -3.21 -21.34
CA GLU A 186 -7.45 -3.47 -20.70
C GLU A 186 -7.61 -4.96 -20.36
N THR A 187 -7.29 -5.86 -21.30
CA THR A 187 -7.34 -7.30 -21.08
C THR A 187 -6.33 -7.76 -20.03
N SER A 188 -5.13 -7.18 -20.02
CA SER A 188 -4.10 -7.48 -19.02
C SER A 188 -4.57 -7.17 -17.59
N VAL A 189 -5.25 -6.03 -17.41
CA VAL A 189 -5.83 -5.64 -16.11
C VAL A 189 -6.99 -6.55 -15.71
N GLU A 190 -7.89 -6.89 -16.63
CA GLU A 190 -9.06 -7.74 -16.35
C GLU A 190 -8.70 -9.21 -16.07
N ARG A 191 -7.58 -9.70 -16.61
CA ARG A 191 -7.11 -11.08 -16.34
C ARG A 191 -6.66 -11.29 -14.89
N ARG A 192 -6.31 -10.21 -14.20
CA ARG A 192 -5.95 -10.22 -12.77
C ARG A 192 -7.23 -10.27 -11.92
N SER A 193 -7.63 -11.50 -11.63
CA SER A 193 -8.93 -11.84 -11.01
C SER A 193 -8.79 -12.53 -9.66
N ALA A 194 -7.59 -12.55 -9.07
CA ALA A 194 -7.41 -13.02 -7.70
C ALA A 194 -7.86 -11.94 -6.70
N LYS A 195 -8.30 -12.34 -5.51
CA LYS A 195 -8.77 -11.40 -4.49
C LYS A 195 -7.71 -10.32 -4.18
N GLY A 196 -8.09 -9.05 -4.32
CA GLY A 196 -7.19 -7.90 -4.13
C GLY A 196 -6.50 -7.40 -5.41
N ASP A 197 -6.73 -8.04 -6.56
CA ASP A 197 -6.19 -7.61 -7.85
C ASP A 197 -6.87 -6.36 -8.42
N THR A 198 -6.38 -5.95 -9.60
CA THR A 198 -6.71 -4.69 -10.28
C THR A 198 -7.86 -4.79 -11.28
N SER A 199 -8.53 -5.94 -11.44
CA SER A 199 -9.68 -6.03 -12.36
C SER A 199 -10.82 -5.12 -11.90
N LYS A 200 -11.59 -4.59 -12.86
CA LYS A 200 -12.63 -3.60 -12.55
C LYS A 200 -13.68 -4.12 -11.58
N SER A 201 -14.09 -5.39 -11.72
CA SER A 201 -15.05 -6.02 -10.82
C SER A 201 -14.54 -6.06 -9.38
N LEU A 202 -13.27 -6.41 -9.17
CA LEU A 202 -12.66 -6.49 -7.84
C LEU A 202 -12.37 -5.13 -7.23
N VAL A 203 -11.99 -4.14 -8.05
CA VAL A 203 -11.83 -2.76 -7.59
C VAL A 203 -13.18 -2.20 -7.12
N LEU A 204 -14.28 -2.53 -7.81
CA LEU A 204 -15.63 -2.15 -7.37
C LEU A 204 -16.07 -2.88 -6.10
N GLU A 205 -15.61 -4.11 -5.87
CA GLU A 205 -15.85 -4.84 -4.60
C GLU A 205 -15.09 -4.22 -3.42
N GLN A 206 -13.95 -3.55 -3.68
CA GLN A 206 -13.11 -2.92 -2.66
C GLN A 206 -13.56 -1.51 -2.24
N ILE A 207 -14.46 -0.87 -2.99
CA ILE A 207 -15.00 0.47 -2.71
C ILE A 207 -16.22 0.35 -1.80
#